data_AF-A0A7Z9TRZ5-F1
#
_entry.id   AF-A0A7Z9TRZ5-F1
#
_cell.length_a   1.000
_cell.length_b   1.000
_cell.length_c   1.000
_cell.angle_alpha   90.00
_cell.angle_beta   90.00
_cell.angle_gamma   90.00
#
_symmetry.space_group_name_H-M   'P 1'
#
loop_
_entity.id
_entity.type
_entity.pdbx_description
1 polymer ?
#
loop_
_entity_poly.entity_id
_entity_poly.type
_entity_poly.pdbx_seq_one_letter_code
_entity_poly.pdbx_strand_id
1 'polypeptide(L)'
;DQRILGEHTGSPLHRVVQWFKTMTTNEYIRGVKNNNWQRFDDKLWQLNYWEQIIRNEKSYQTISEYVANNPDKWNEDKLNPSKNII
;
A
#
# COMPACT_ATOMS: atom_id res chain seq x y z
N ASP A 1 -10.49 22.24 -16.99
CA ASP A 1 -10.38 21.24 -15.92
C ASP A 1 -9.01 20.56 -16.02
N GLN A 2 -8.09 20.84 -15.08
CA GLN A 2 -6.71 20.33 -15.14
C GLN A 2 -6.61 18.80 -14.90
N ARG A 3 -7.75 18.11 -14.69
CA ARG A 3 -7.80 16.66 -14.42
C ARG A 3 -7.51 15.75 -15.63
N ILE A 4 -7.45 16.30 -16.85
CA ILE A 4 -7.24 15.51 -18.09
C ILE A 4 -5.80 15.61 -18.63
N LEU A 5 -4.97 16.52 -18.12
CA LEU A 5 -3.64 16.85 -18.69
C LEU A 5 -2.53 15.79 -18.46
N GLY A 6 -2.84 14.60 -17.93
CA GLY A 6 -1.86 13.57 -17.58
C GLY A 6 -1.83 12.32 -18.45
N GLU A 7 -2.77 12.13 -19.39
CA GLU A 7 -2.85 10.86 -20.14
C GLU A 7 -1.75 10.69 -21.20
N HIS A 8 -1.03 11.76 -21.56
CA HIS A 8 0.07 11.69 -22.53
C HIS A 8 1.46 11.43 -21.92
N THR A 9 1.61 11.42 -20.59
CA THR A 9 2.90 11.19 -19.89
C THR A 9 2.91 9.96 -18.96
N GLY A 10 1.82 9.16 -18.97
CA GLY A 10 1.60 8.08 -18.04
C GLY A 10 0.85 8.52 -16.78
N SER A 11 0.08 7.59 -16.20
CA SER A 11 -0.73 7.83 -15.00
C SER A 11 0.14 8.27 -13.82
N PRO A 12 -0.19 9.39 -13.13
CA PRO A 12 0.51 9.80 -11.91
C PRO A 12 0.52 8.70 -10.85
N LEU A 13 1.60 8.59 -10.07
CA LEU A 13 1.76 7.54 -9.05
C LEU A 13 0.58 7.49 -8.06
N HIS A 14 0.09 8.64 -7.60
CA HIS A 14 -1.07 8.70 -6.70
C HIS A 14 -2.34 8.08 -7.33
N ARG A 15 -2.56 8.24 -8.65
CA ARG A 15 -3.69 7.63 -9.37
C ARG A 15 -3.54 6.11 -9.43
N VAL A 16 -2.32 5.63 -9.70
CA VAL A 16 -2.02 4.19 -9.74
C VAL A 16 -2.26 3.56 -8.36
N VAL A 17 -1.76 4.19 -7.29
CA VAL A 17 -1.97 3.69 -5.91
C VAL A 17 -3.45 3.75 -5.51
N GLN A 18 -4.16 4.83 -5.86
CA GLN A 18 -5.60 4.95 -5.63
C GLN A 18 -6.37 3.82 -6.32
N TRP A 19 -6.10 3.58 -7.60
CA TRP A 19 -6.72 2.51 -8.36
C TRP A 19 -6.39 1.14 -7.75
N PHE A 20 -5.13 0.88 -7.42
CA PHE A 20 -4.70 -0.37 -6.81
C PHE A 20 -5.43 -0.66 -5.48
N LYS A 21 -5.47 0.32 -4.56
CA LYS A 21 -6.20 0.21 -3.28
C LYS A 21 -7.69 -0.08 -3.52
N THR A 22 -8.28 0.56 -4.53
CA THR A 22 -9.71 0.38 -4.88
C THR A 22 -9.97 -1.02 -5.42
N MET A 23 -9.20 -1.47 -6.41
CA MET A 23 -9.39 -2.76 -7.06
C MET A 23 -9.18 -3.91 -6.08
N THR A 24 -8.12 -3.88 -5.29
CA THR A 24 -7.83 -4.92 -4.30
C THR A 24 -8.88 -4.98 -3.19
N THR A 25 -9.40 -3.83 -2.73
CA THR A 25 -10.51 -3.80 -1.76
C THR A 25 -11.78 -4.43 -2.35
N ASN A 26 -12.09 -4.13 -3.61
CA ASN A 26 -13.24 -4.70 -4.29
C ASN A 26 -13.12 -6.22 -4.45
N GLU A 27 -11.94 -6.72 -4.85
CA GLU A 27 -11.69 -8.16 -4.94
C GLU A 27 -11.77 -8.82 -3.56
N TYR A 28 -11.26 -8.18 -2.51
CA TYR A 28 -11.38 -8.69 -1.14
C TYR A 28 -12.84 -8.82 -0.71
N ILE A 29 -13.68 -7.81 -0.96
CA ILE A 29 -15.11 -7.85 -0.68
C ILE A 29 -15.80 -8.99 -1.44
N ARG A 30 -15.42 -9.23 -2.71
CA ARG A 30 -15.94 -10.37 -3.49
C ARG A 30 -15.51 -11.70 -2.90
N GLY A 31 -14.26 -11.82 -2.46
CA GLY A 31 -13.75 -13.01 -1.79
C GLY A 31 -14.48 -13.32 -0.47
N VAL A 32 -14.81 -12.30 0.31
CA VAL A 32 -15.63 -12.46 1.53
C VAL A 32 -17.03 -12.98 1.18
N LYS A 33 -17.63 -12.47 0.11
CA LYS A 33 -19.01 -12.86 -0.29
C LYS A 33 -19.08 -14.25 -0.94
N ASN A 34 -18.09 -14.61 -1.74
CA ASN A 34 -18.19 -15.75 -2.66
C ASN A 34 -17.23 -16.90 -2.30
N ASN A 35 -16.14 -16.61 -1.60
CA ASN A 35 -15.03 -17.55 -1.37
C ASN A 35 -14.76 -17.81 0.12
N ASN A 36 -15.69 -17.45 1.01
CA ASN A 36 -15.58 -17.60 2.47
C ASN A 36 -14.31 -16.98 3.08
N TRP A 37 -13.79 -15.88 2.51
CA TRP A 37 -12.71 -15.14 3.16
C TRP A 37 -13.20 -14.52 4.47
N GLN A 38 -12.30 -14.40 5.45
CA GLN A 38 -12.62 -13.76 6.72
C GLN A 38 -13.10 -12.33 6.48
N ARG A 39 -14.22 -11.96 7.08
CA ARG A 39 -14.74 -10.59 7.01
C ARG A 39 -13.82 -9.65 7.80
N PHE A 40 -13.54 -8.50 7.22
CA PHE A 40 -12.80 -7.41 7.85
C PHE A 40 -13.63 -6.12 7.74
N ASP A 41 -14.04 -5.58 8.87
CA ASP A 41 -14.99 -4.44 8.96
C ASP A 41 -14.29 -3.06 9.05
N ASP A 42 -12.97 -3.03 9.03
CA ASP A 42 -12.17 -1.81 9.06
C ASP A 42 -11.52 -1.53 7.68
N LYS A 43 -10.66 -0.52 7.61
CA LYS A 43 -9.97 -0.10 6.39
C LYS A 43 -8.87 -1.09 6.04
N LEU A 44 -9.02 -1.77 4.90
CA LEU A 44 -8.02 -2.72 4.40
C LEU A 44 -6.64 -2.07 4.15
N TRP A 45 -6.62 -0.78 3.84
CA TRP A 45 -5.41 -0.02 3.55
C TRP A 45 -5.26 1.17 4.49
N GLN A 46 -4.02 1.49 4.87
CA GLN A 46 -3.68 2.77 5.47
C GLN A 46 -3.95 3.93 4.49
N LEU A 47 -4.25 5.13 5.00
CA LEU A 47 -4.59 6.30 4.16
C LEU A 47 -3.41 6.71 3.28
N ASN A 48 -2.25 6.88 3.91
CA ASN A 48 -1.01 7.25 3.23
C ASN A 48 -0.30 6.02 2.66
N TYR A 49 0.76 6.27 1.91
CA TYR A 49 1.66 5.25 1.40
C TYR A 49 3.07 5.84 1.37
N TRP A 50 4.09 5.00 1.55
CA TRP A 50 5.47 5.44 1.37
C TRP A 50 5.90 5.27 -0.08
N GLU A 51 6.54 6.31 -0.63
CA GLU A 51 7.16 6.29 -1.95
C GLU A 51 8.60 6.81 -1.86
N GLN A 52 9.52 6.12 -2.53
CA GLN A 52 10.91 6.56 -2.65
C GLN A 52 11.47 6.10 -4.00
N ILE A 53 12.08 7.03 -4.74
CA ILE A 53 12.74 6.71 -6.02
C ILE A 53 14.12 6.14 -5.73
N ILE A 54 14.35 4.90 -6.18
CA ILE A 54 15.65 4.22 -6.09
C ILE A 54 16.54 4.73 -7.22
N ARG A 55 17.66 5.37 -6.88
CA ARG A 55 18.57 6.02 -7.86
C ARG A 55 19.97 5.44 -7.89
N ASN A 56 20.31 4.59 -6.92
CA ASN A 56 21.62 3.96 -6.82
C ASN A 56 21.52 2.61 -6.08
N GLU A 57 22.58 1.82 -6.23
CA GLU A 57 22.68 0.47 -5.66
C GLU A 57 22.54 0.46 -4.14
N LYS A 58 23.17 1.41 -3.44
CA LYS A 58 23.08 1.49 -1.98
C LYS A 58 21.62 1.68 -1.50
N SER A 59 20.86 2.54 -2.18
CA SER A 59 19.43 2.76 -1.89
C SER A 59 18.60 1.52 -2.19
N TYR A 60 18.93 0.81 -3.27
CA TYR A 60 18.29 -0.46 -3.62
C TYR A 60 18.49 -1.51 -2.52
N GLN A 61 19.75 -1.72 -2.10
CA GLN A 61 20.09 -2.68 -1.05
C GLN A 61 19.35 -2.36 0.26
N THR A 62 19.39 -1.09 0.68
CA THR A 62 18.73 -0.66 1.92
C THR A 62 17.22 -0.91 1.90
N ILE A 63 16.55 -0.55 0.79
CA ILE A 63 15.09 -0.73 0.66
C ILE A 63 14.74 -2.21 0.52
N SER A 64 15.52 -2.99 -0.23
CA SER A 64 15.31 -4.43 -0.38
C SER A 64 15.43 -5.16 0.97
N GLU A 65 16.47 -4.85 1.73
CA GLU A 65 16.66 -5.36 3.09
C GLU A 65 15.53 -4.94 4.02
N TYR A 66 15.07 -3.69 3.95
CA TYR A 66 13.92 -3.24 4.72
C TYR A 66 12.67 -4.07 4.39
N VAL A 67 12.33 -4.24 3.10
CA VAL A 67 11.15 -5.00 2.67
C VAL A 67 11.23 -6.45 3.13
N ALA A 68 12.39 -7.09 2.98
CA ALA A 68 12.60 -8.47 3.39
C ALA A 68 12.46 -8.66 4.90
N ASN A 69 12.98 -7.72 5.70
CA ASN A 69 12.99 -7.82 7.16
C ASN A 69 11.74 -7.20 7.84
N ASN A 70 10.89 -6.49 7.09
CA ASN A 70 9.72 -5.79 7.67
C ASN A 70 8.73 -6.72 8.38
N PRO A 71 8.37 -7.92 7.84
CA PRO A 71 7.46 -8.82 8.54
C PRO A 71 7.94 -9.19 9.95
N ASP A 72 9.24 -9.49 10.09
CA ASP A 72 9.84 -9.86 11.39
C ASP A 72 9.92 -8.67 12.33
N LYS A 73 10.13 -7.47 11.79
CA LYS A 73 10.25 -6.22 12.56
C LYS A 73 8.93 -5.50 12.80
N TRP A 74 7.80 -6.03 12.31
CA TRP A 74 6.51 -5.34 12.35
C TRP A 74 6.04 -5.03 13.78
N ASN A 75 6.28 -5.94 14.72
CA ASN A 75 5.95 -5.72 16.13
C ASN A 75 6.80 -4.63 16.79
N GLU A 76 7.94 -4.26 16.21
CA GLU A 76 8.81 -3.19 16.68
C GLU A 76 8.53 -1.85 15.98
N ASP A 77 7.84 -1.89 14.84
CA ASP A 77 7.57 -0.71 14.01
C ASP A 77 6.70 0.34 14.71
N LYS A 78 7.02 1.62 14.52
CA LYS A 78 6.31 2.77 15.09
C LYS A 78 4.96 3.04 14.42
N LEU A 79 4.81 2.61 13.17
CA LEU A 79 3.59 2.72 12.37
C LEU A 79 2.65 1.53 12.57
N ASN A 80 3.02 0.57 13.41
CA ASN A 80 2.16 -0.55 13.76
C ASN A 80 0.92 -0.03 14.52
N PRO A 81 -0.31 -0.20 13.98
CA PRO A 81 -1.53 0.29 14.60
C PRO A 81 -1.77 -0.28 16.00
N SER A 82 -1.32 -1.51 16.27
CA SER A 82 -1.45 -2.15 17.58
C SER A 82 -0.68 -1.43 18.69
N LYS A 83 0.32 -0.61 18.35
CA LYS A 83 1.06 0.20 19.34
C LYS A 83 0.40 1.53 19.67
N ASN A 84 -0.49 2.02 18.82
CA ASN A 84 -1.12 3.33 18.98
C ASN A 84 -2.51 3.25 19.65
N ILE A 85 -2.85 2.09 20.22
CA ILE A 85 -4.04 1.92 21.05
C ILE A 85 -3.62 2.23 22.50
N ILE A 86 -3.83 3.48 22.91
CA ILE A 86 -3.87 3.93 24.32
C ILE A 86 -5.32 4.23 24.65
#